data_AF-A0A3N0X7H8-F1
#
_entry.id   AF-A0A3N0X7H8-F1
#
_cell.length_a   1.000
_cell.length_b   1.000
_cell.length_c   1.000
_cell.angle_alpha   90.00
_cell.angle_beta   90.00
_cell.angle_gamma   90.00
#
_symmetry.space_group_name_H-M   'P 1'
#
loop_
_entity.id
_entity.type
_entity.pdbx_description
1 polymer ?
#
loop_
_entity_poly.entity_id
_entity_poly.type
_entity_poly.pdbx_seq_one_letter_code
_entity_poly.pdbx_strand_id
1 'polypeptide(L)'
;MSETKLKPFIADQLLASLQPEIEEESQVILHCCIKSQSFLQEKIRIWSSTYLVDRTLEHVSKLIHFENITLFPEWTDIPYGNEYWFTLVFSGLPKDCKVFDFLELIPQNGGFYCEGITRNSSDVYKIILDI
;
A
#
# COMPACT_ATOMS: atom_id res chain seq x y z
N MET A 1 11.10 -7.22 52.73
CA MET A 1 10.62 -5.90 52.26
C MET A 1 10.09 -6.12 50.85
N SER A 2 8.77 -6.15 50.65
CA SER A 2 8.18 -6.44 49.33
C SER A 2 7.63 -5.13 48.77
N GLU A 3 8.25 -4.62 47.70
CA GLU A 3 7.79 -3.42 47.00
C GLU A 3 6.46 -3.73 46.30
N THR A 4 5.42 -2.99 46.67
CA THR A 4 4.09 -3.12 46.05
C THR A 4 4.08 -2.24 44.80
N LYS A 5 4.13 -2.86 43.62
CA LYS A 5 3.95 -2.13 42.34
C LYS A 5 2.51 -1.62 42.26
N LEU A 6 2.33 -0.31 42.40
CA LEU A 6 1.03 0.34 42.17
C LEU A 6 0.71 0.28 40.68
N LYS A 7 -0.51 -0.15 40.34
CA LYS A 7 -1.02 -0.10 38.97
C LYS A 7 -1.16 1.37 38.56
N PRO A 8 -0.65 1.78 37.39
CA PRO A 8 -0.77 3.16 36.94
C PRO A 8 -2.24 3.54 36.76
N PHE A 9 -2.60 4.71 37.28
CA PHE A 9 -3.91 5.33 37.10
C PHE A 9 -3.93 6.04 35.74
N ILE A 10 -4.80 5.59 34.85
CA ILE A 10 -5.00 6.22 33.53
C ILE A 10 -6.33 6.97 33.59
N ALA A 11 -6.31 8.25 33.25
CA ALA A 11 -7.53 9.06 33.19
C ALA A 11 -8.47 8.55 32.08
N ASP A 12 -9.76 8.46 32.37
CA ASP A 12 -10.77 7.93 31.44
C ASP A 12 -10.80 8.70 30.11
N GLN A 13 -10.53 10.02 30.14
CA GLN A 13 -10.42 10.83 28.93
C GLN A 13 -9.24 10.42 28.04
N LEU A 14 -8.12 10.02 28.64
CA LEU A 14 -6.95 9.52 27.91
C LEU A 14 -7.26 8.16 27.29
N LEU A 15 -7.94 7.28 28.05
CA LEU A 15 -8.36 5.97 27.57
C LEU A 15 -9.35 6.08 26.41
N ALA A 16 -10.29 7.03 26.47
CA ALA A 16 -11.24 7.35 25.41
C ALA A 16 -10.54 7.90 24.16
N SER A 17 -9.52 8.74 24.31
CA SER A 17 -8.72 9.24 23.17
C SER A 17 -7.83 8.18 22.51
N LEU A 18 -7.62 7.04 23.20
CA LEU A 18 -6.85 5.90 22.73
C LEU A 18 -7.75 4.75 22.25
N GLN A 19 -9.08 4.93 22.28
CA GLN A 19 -9.99 3.92 21.74
C GLN A 19 -9.75 3.83 20.23
N PRO A 20 -9.46 2.62 19.69
CA PRO A 20 -9.36 2.45 18.26
C PRO A 20 -10.71 2.78 17.64
N GLU A 21 -10.73 3.72 16.70
CA GLU A 21 -11.85 3.90 15.79
C GLU A 21 -11.90 2.63 14.94
N ILE A 22 -12.81 1.71 15.28
CA ILE A 22 -13.04 0.49 14.51
C ILE A 22 -13.91 0.91 13.32
N GLU A 23 -13.29 1.52 12.32
CA GLU A 23 -13.87 1.49 10.99
C GLU A 23 -13.78 0.05 10.48
N GLU A 24 -14.86 -0.47 9.89
CA GLU A 24 -14.77 -1.70 9.09
C GLU A 24 -13.64 -1.48 8.07
N GLU A 25 -12.55 -2.25 8.18
CA GLU A 25 -11.42 -2.11 7.26
C GLU A 25 -11.88 -2.43 5.83
N SER A 26 -12.25 -1.39 5.08
CA SER A 26 -12.25 -1.45 3.63
C SER A 26 -10.79 -1.49 3.20
N GLN A 27 -10.46 -2.42 2.30
CA GLN A 27 -9.11 -2.57 1.75
C GLN A 27 -9.18 -2.48 0.23
N VAL A 28 -8.12 -1.96 -0.37
CA VAL A 28 -7.96 -1.94 -1.83
C VAL A 28 -6.78 -2.84 -2.19
N ILE A 29 -7.01 -3.80 -3.09
CA ILE A 29 -6.02 -4.80 -3.48
C ILE A 29 -5.61 -4.56 -4.93
N LEU A 30 -4.32 -4.32 -5.16
CA LEU A 30 -3.72 -4.24 -6.49
C LEU A 30 -2.86 -5.48 -6.74
N HIS A 31 -3.28 -6.33 -7.68
CA HIS A 31 -2.41 -7.34 -8.27
C HIS A 31 -1.65 -6.70 -9.43
N CYS A 32 -0.36 -6.48 -9.23
CA CYS A 32 0.51 -5.81 -10.17
C CYS A 32 1.30 -6.85 -10.96
N CYS A 33 1.34 -6.67 -12.28
CA CYS A 33 2.13 -7.48 -13.20
C CYS A 33 3.21 -6.63 -13.85
N ILE A 34 4.43 -7.13 -13.86
CA ILE A 34 5.54 -6.55 -14.63
C ILE A 34 5.88 -7.52 -15.75
N LYS A 35 5.98 -7.00 -16.96
CA LYS A 35 6.38 -7.76 -18.14
C LYS A 35 7.87 -7.56 -18.38
N SER A 36 8.67 -8.56 -18.02
CA SER A 36 10.10 -8.52 -18.34
C SER A 36 10.29 -8.68 -19.84
N GLN A 37 10.64 -7.59 -20.53
CA GLN A 37 10.93 -7.59 -21.97
C GLN A 37 12.42 -7.71 -22.25
N SER A 38 13.26 -7.58 -21.23
CA SER A 38 14.71 -7.53 -21.39
C SER A 38 15.37 -8.89 -21.25
N PHE A 39 16.50 -9.05 -21.95
CA PHE A 39 17.45 -10.14 -21.75
C PHE A 39 18.39 -9.86 -20.54
N LEU A 40 18.26 -8.70 -19.91
CA LEU A 40 19.04 -8.28 -18.75
C LEU A 40 18.28 -8.58 -17.45
N GLN A 41 19.01 -8.80 -16.36
CA GLN A 41 18.44 -9.06 -15.05
C GLN A 41 17.73 -7.81 -14.53
N GLU A 42 16.40 -7.84 -14.50
CA GLU A 42 15.58 -6.79 -13.92
C GLU A 42 15.37 -7.06 -12.43
N LYS A 43 15.42 -5.99 -11.63
CA LYS A 43 15.16 -6.03 -10.19
C LYS A 43 14.12 -4.98 -9.87
N ILE A 44 13.19 -5.33 -8.97
CA ILE A 44 12.14 -4.43 -8.50
C ILE A 44 12.12 -4.39 -6.99
N ARG A 45 11.51 -3.35 -6.47
CA ARG A 45 11.22 -3.15 -5.05
C ARG A 45 10.09 -2.14 -4.93
N ILE A 46 9.46 -2.09 -3.76
CA ILE A 46 8.46 -1.09 -3.43
C ILE A 46 8.95 -0.23 -2.26
N TRP A 47 8.52 1.02 -2.18
CA TRP A 47 8.76 1.92 -1.06
C TRP A 47 7.55 1.97 -0.15
N SER A 48 7.78 2.24 1.13
CA SER A 48 6.69 2.50 2.08
C SER A 48 5.90 3.76 1.74
N SER A 49 6.49 4.68 0.97
CA SER A 49 5.86 5.87 0.40
C SER A 49 5.09 5.57 -0.88
N THR A 50 4.25 4.52 -0.83
CA THR A 50 3.37 4.10 -1.93
C THR A 50 1.91 4.27 -1.54
N TYR A 51 1.12 4.85 -2.43
CA TYR A 51 -0.22 5.35 -2.12
C TYR A 51 -1.22 5.11 -3.25
N LEU A 52 -2.51 5.11 -2.86
CA LEU A 52 -3.60 5.42 -3.79
C LEU A 52 -4.11 6.83 -3.50
N VAL A 53 -4.28 7.64 -4.55
CA VAL A 53 -4.67 9.04 -4.43
C VAL A 53 -6.00 9.25 -5.13
N ASP A 54 -7.02 9.64 -4.38
CA ASP A 54 -8.31 10.04 -4.94
C ASP A 54 -8.16 11.39 -5.65
N ARG A 55 -8.66 11.50 -6.89
CA ARG A 55 -8.54 12.72 -7.70
C ARG A 55 -9.51 13.84 -7.33
N THR A 56 -10.50 13.56 -6.49
CA THR A 56 -11.66 14.42 -6.20
C THR A 56 -11.83 14.77 -4.73
N LEU A 57 -11.48 13.86 -3.82
CA LEU A 57 -11.77 13.94 -2.39
C LEU A 57 -10.54 14.25 -1.54
N GLU A 58 -9.39 14.54 -2.16
CA GLU A 58 -8.10 14.80 -1.47
C GLU A 58 -7.71 13.69 -0.48
N HIS A 59 -8.16 12.46 -0.73
CA HIS A 59 -7.88 11.31 0.13
C HIS A 59 -6.67 10.53 -0.37
N VAL A 60 -5.87 10.05 0.59
CA VAL A 60 -4.69 9.22 0.31
C VAL A 60 -4.79 7.92 1.11
N SER A 61 -4.90 6.81 0.40
CA SER A 61 -4.83 5.48 0.98
C SER A 61 -3.39 4.98 1.07
N LYS A 62 -3.00 4.48 2.23
CA LYS A 62 -1.63 4.04 2.52
C LYS A 62 -1.46 2.55 2.25
N LEU A 63 -0.26 2.16 1.81
CA LEU A 63 0.12 0.76 1.75
C LEU A 63 0.15 0.16 3.17
N ILE A 64 -0.61 -0.92 3.39
CA ILE A 64 -0.67 -1.63 4.68
C ILE A 64 -0.03 -3.01 4.60
N HIS A 65 0.05 -3.62 3.41
CA HIS A 65 0.68 -4.91 3.20
C HIS A 65 1.17 -5.07 1.76
N PHE A 66 2.19 -5.89 1.56
CA PHE A 66 2.76 -6.24 0.27
C PHE A 66 3.18 -7.72 0.29
N GLU A 67 3.00 -8.40 -0.83
CA GLU A 67 3.26 -9.84 -0.97
C GLU A 67 4.00 -10.09 -2.29
N ASN A 68 4.99 -11.00 -2.26
CA ASN A 68 5.86 -11.34 -3.39
C ASN A 68 6.60 -10.13 -4.02
N ILE A 69 7.00 -9.16 -3.19
CA ILE A 69 7.92 -8.08 -3.53
C ILE A 69 8.65 -7.64 -2.25
N THR A 70 9.83 -7.05 -2.37
CA THR A 70 10.61 -6.54 -1.23
C THR A 70 10.44 -5.03 -1.05
N LEU A 71 10.43 -4.58 0.21
CA LEU A 71 10.54 -3.17 0.55
C LEU A 71 11.98 -2.67 0.34
N PHE A 72 12.13 -1.41 -0.08
CA PHE A 72 13.40 -0.69 -0.02
C PHE A 72 14.04 -0.85 1.38
N PRO A 73 15.35 -1.14 1.49
CA PRO A 73 16.36 -1.09 0.42
C PRO A 73 16.52 -2.38 -0.39
N GLU A 74 15.84 -3.45 0.01
CA GLU A 74 16.02 -4.78 -0.58
C GLU A 74 15.38 -4.88 -1.96
N TRP A 75 15.97 -5.73 -2.80
CA TRP A 75 15.55 -5.94 -4.19
C TRP A 75 15.04 -7.35 -4.41
N THR A 76 13.99 -7.45 -5.22
CA THR A 76 13.41 -8.68 -5.74
C THR A 76 13.89 -8.90 -7.16
N ASP A 77 14.44 -10.07 -7.42
CA ASP A 77 14.84 -10.48 -8.77
C ASP A 77 13.64 -10.89 -9.61
N ILE A 78 13.52 -10.31 -10.81
CA ILE A 78 12.53 -10.77 -11.79
C ILE A 78 13.14 -11.92 -12.59
N PRO A 79 12.47 -13.10 -12.65
CA PRO A 79 12.88 -14.19 -13.52
C PRO A 79 12.81 -13.76 -15.00
N TYR A 80 13.88 -14.06 -15.74
CA TYR A 80 13.99 -13.71 -17.17
C TYR A 80 12.82 -14.19 -18.01
N GLY A 81 12.33 -13.32 -18.91
CA GLY A 81 11.34 -13.67 -19.93
C GLY A 81 9.98 -14.09 -19.39
N ASN A 82 9.67 -13.76 -18.13
CA ASN A 82 8.41 -14.09 -17.48
C ASN A 82 7.66 -12.82 -17.04
N GLU A 83 6.35 -12.97 -16.89
CA GLU A 83 5.55 -12.03 -16.12
C GLU A 83 5.82 -12.22 -14.64
N TYR A 84 6.06 -11.12 -13.92
CA TYR A 84 6.23 -11.15 -12.48
C TYR A 84 5.03 -10.49 -11.80
N TRP A 85 4.38 -11.26 -10.93
CA TRP A 85 3.16 -10.84 -10.23
C TRP A 85 3.45 -10.59 -8.76
N PHE A 86 3.00 -9.46 -8.24
CA PHE A 86 3.02 -9.14 -6.82
C PHE A 86 1.71 -8.48 -6.40
N THR A 87 1.44 -8.47 -5.10
CA THR A 87 0.20 -7.90 -4.55
C THR A 87 0.50 -6.81 -3.56
N LEU A 88 -0.21 -5.69 -3.71
CA LEU A 88 -0.19 -4.57 -2.77
C LEU A 88 -1.58 -4.40 -2.17
N VAL A 89 -1.65 -4.20 -0.86
CA VAL A 89 -2.90 -3.96 -0.13
C VAL A 89 -2.82 -2.60 0.53
N PHE A 90 -3.85 -1.79 0.31
CA PHE A 90 -3.96 -0.43 0.80
C PHE A 90 -5.15 -0.29 1.76
N SER A 91 -5.09 0.73 2.61
CA SER A 91 -6.27 1.18 3.35
C SER A 91 -7.40 1.60 2.40
N GLY A 92 -8.64 1.52 2.85
CA GLY A 92 -9.83 1.77 2.04
C GLY A 92 -9.89 3.15 1.42
N LEU A 93 -10.56 3.24 0.26
CA LEU A 93 -10.92 4.50 -0.38
C LEU A 93 -12.30 4.98 0.10
N PRO A 94 -12.53 6.30 0.22
CA PRO A 94 -13.81 6.85 0.64
C PRO A 94 -14.94 6.37 -0.27
N LYS A 95 -16.14 6.10 0.25
CA LYS A 95 -17.26 5.51 -0.52
C LYS A 95 -17.59 6.26 -1.82
N ASP A 96 -17.37 7.57 -1.84
CA ASP A 96 -17.64 8.42 -2.99
C ASP A 96 -16.54 8.44 -4.06
N CYS A 97 -15.35 7.86 -3.77
CA CYS A 97 -14.26 7.72 -4.72
C CYS A 97 -14.73 7.01 -6.00
N LYS A 98 -14.48 7.63 -7.16
CA LYS A 98 -14.79 7.07 -8.49
C LYS A 98 -13.54 6.73 -9.29
N VAL A 99 -12.49 7.53 -9.14
CA VAL A 99 -11.24 7.38 -9.88
C VAL A 99 -10.10 7.73 -8.95
N PHE A 100 -9.07 6.89 -8.94
CA PHE A 100 -7.87 7.10 -8.15
C PHE A 100 -6.61 6.78 -8.95
N ASP A 101 -5.49 7.31 -8.50
CA ASP A 101 -4.17 7.04 -9.04
C ASP A 101 -3.39 6.13 -8.11
N PHE A 102 -2.57 5.25 -8.66
CA PHE A 102 -1.55 4.51 -7.93
C PHE A 102 -0.21 5.22 -8.11
N LEU A 103 0.43 5.61 -7.00
CA LEU A 103 1.64 6.42 -7.01
C LEU A 103 2.63 5.94 -5.95
N GLU A 104 3.86 5.69 -6.38
CA GLU A 104 5.01 5.52 -5.51
C GLU A 104 5.85 6.80 -5.48
N LEU A 105 5.85 7.50 -4.34
CA LEU A 105 6.54 8.77 -4.15
C LEU A 105 7.95 8.53 -3.62
N ILE A 106 8.95 8.68 -4.48
CA ILE A 106 10.34 8.42 -4.14
C ILE A 106 11.24 9.61 -4.49
N PRO A 107 12.39 9.79 -3.81
CA PRO A 107 13.29 10.92 -4.04
C PRO A 107 14.10 10.81 -5.34
N GLN A 108 13.77 9.86 -6.22
CA GLN A 108 14.51 9.53 -7.44
C GLN A 108 13.53 9.13 -8.57
N ASN A 109 14.03 8.96 -9.79
CA ASN A 109 13.20 8.42 -10.88
C ASN A 109 12.97 6.91 -10.71
N GLY A 110 11.95 6.40 -11.41
CA GLY A 110 11.64 4.96 -11.49
C GLY A 110 10.69 4.45 -10.41
N GLY A 111 9.86 5.32 -9.82
CA GLY A 111 8.75 4.90 -8.96
C GLY A 111 7.56 4.44 -9.81
N PHE A 112 6.80 3.48 -9.30
CA PHE A 112 5.60 3.02 -9.98
C PHE A 112 4.51 4.12 -10.04
N TYR A 113 3.87 4.22 -11.20
CA TYR A 113 2.75 5.13 -11.41
C TYR A 113 1.74 4.53 -12.37
N CYS A 114 0.47 4.54 -11.99
CA CYS A 114 -0.64 4.19 -12.86
C CYS A 114 -1.80 5.14 -12.59
N GLU A 115 -2.27 5.80 -13.63
CA GLU A 115 -3.21 6.90 -13.52
C GLU A 115 -4.63 6.48 -13.92
N GLY A 116 -5.64 7.10 -13.31
CA GLY A 116 -7.02 7.03 -13.78
C GLY A 116 -7.72 5.68 -13.56
N ILE A 117 -7.35 4.94 -12.50
CA ILE A 117 -7.97 3.66 -12.18
C ILE A 117 -9.42 3.92 -11.74
N THR A 118 -10.38 3.41 -12.53
CA THR A 118 -11.81 3.54 -12.22
C THR A 118 -12.20 2.54 -11.13
N ARG A 119 -12.80 3.04 -10.05
CA ARG A 119 -13.18 2.21 -8.90
C ARG A 119 -14.27 1.21 -9.28
N ASN A 120 -14.11 -0.04 -8.85
CA ASN A 120 -15.08 -1.11 -8.96
C ASN A 120 -15.64 -1.54 -7.59
N SER A 121 -16.69 -2.35 -7.58
CA SER A 121 -17.37 -2.76 -6.35
C SER A 121 -16.60 -3.75 -5.48
N SER A 122 -15.57 -4.41 -6.03
CA SER A 122 -14.74 -5.36 -5.28
C SER A 122 -13.53 -4.72 -4.62
N ASP A 123 -13.14 -3.53 -5.04
CA ASP A 123 -11.86 -2.90 -4.68
C ASP A 123 -10.62 -3.81 -4.92
N VAL A 124 -10.75 -4.73 -5.88
CA VAL A 124 -9.67 -5.59 -6.37
C VAL A 124 -9.39 -5.26 -7.83
N TYR A 125 -8.12 -5.02 -8.16
CA TYR A 125 -7.70 -4.61 -9.49
C TYR A 125 -6.50 -5.43 -9.94
N LYS A 126 -6.39 -5.59 -11.27
CA LYS A 126 -5.21 -6.12 -11.93
C LYS A 126 -4.64 -5.03 -12.82
N ILE A 127 -3.38 -4.70 -12.63
CA ILE A 127 -2.70 -3.67 -13.41
C ILE A 127 -1.40 -4.23 -13.98
N ILE A 128 -1.05 -3.77 -15.18
CA ILE A 128 0.23 -4.07 -15.82
C ILE A 128 1.06 -2.79 -15.70
N LEU A 129 2.24 -2.93 -15.11
CA LEU A 129 3.18 -1.85 -14.91
C LEU A 129 4.31 -1.99 -15.92
N ASP A 130 4.63 -0.88 -16.57
CA ASP A 130 5.82 -0.75 -17.41
C ASP A 130 6.98 -0.27 -16.53
N ILE A 131 8.17 -0.87 -16.71
CA ILE A 131 9.43 -0.53 -16.01
C ILE A 131 10.50 -0.10 -17.00
#